data_AF-Q8KQZ4-F1
#
_entry.id   AF-Q8KQZ4-F1
#
_cell.length_a   1.000
_cell.length_b   1.000
_cell.length_c   1.000
_cell.angle_alpha   90.00
_cell.angle_beta   90.00
_cell.angle_gamma   90.00
#
_symmetry.space_group_name_H-M   'P 1'
#
loop_
_entity.id
_entity.type
_entity.pdbx_description
1 polymer ?
#
loop_
_entity_poly.entity_id
_entity_poly.type
_entity_poly.pdbx_seq_one_letter_code
_entity_poly.pdbx_strand_id
1 'polypeptide(L)'
;MRCSSKLGEHKRLWDDLTTFIKTDRFLKQNSGQRPEQEHLLREKQMENIEREKRLRTDFEALFAEADVYAIGTKLPKKSATPSAIVEEAYKYVIENTFAKLNMLKATPGEVLRELQAVLVADDIAQIGLDLQADECNPEATREVEQYVTLKVERNEPVYLRDIVARFGKRPYGWPDNEILLLTARLGLAGKVSFSTQGTDLALKKAYEPFTSVRKRGEIRVHKIRQHDERQIKKAAGLVKEIFSKTFTGSGEKELYELVRDELLAWNEELKSFRTKSQTGHFPGKSQIDDGLALVAGILEQTSSFALIARFLEDADALEEFAEDFEDLDDFYNSQFQTWQALAGALNEKFKANRPALEKDSEALKALTELERIYNMSSPYEQLRHINPLIEQVAKVNSTLVEEKRTHALERVDLRIGRVKEALADAHAPSELQNQALRPLQMCRQRIEATSSIPQIISEQTEAEGYEDEAYELLNGFIEDQRKKAEAEQRRRELEQKKREEEAAKAGKAAPAPEPAPEPVQPQPVAKRTVTD
;
A
#
# COMPACT_ATOMS: atom_id res chain seq x y z
N MET A 1 53.85 -35.81 -9.61
CA MET A 1 53.33 -37.20 -9.67
C MET A 1 54.32 -38.01 -10.48
N ARG A 2 54.79 -39.16 -9.98
CA ARG A 2 55.71 -40.01 -10.74
C ARG A 2 54.96 -41.26 -11.15
N CYS A 3 54.71 -41.42 -12.45
CA CYS A 3 54.41 -42.71 -13.05
C CYS A 3 55.75 -43.28 -13.53
N SER A 4 56.01 -44.54 -13.24
CA SER A 4 57.22 -45.23 -13.70
C SER A 4 56.83 -46.55 -14.32
N SER A 5 57.29 -46.80 -15.54
CA SER A 5 57.21 -48.08 -16.22
C SER A 5 58.59 -48.74 -16.21
N LYS A 6 58.63 -50.04 -15.90
CA LYS A 6 59.85 -50.85 -16.05
C LYS A 6 59.70 -51.71 -17.31
N LEU A 7 60.48 -51.41 -18.34
CA LEU A 7 60.55 -52.18 -19.58
C LEU A 7 61.54 -53.36 -19.38
N GLY A 8 61.27 -54.50 -20.02
CA GLY A 8 62.18 -55.66 -20.03
C GLY A 8 63.42 -55.43 -20.90
N GLU A 9 64.51 -56.16 -20.64
CA GLU A 9 65.74 -56.07 -21.44
C GLU A 9 65.65 -56.91 -22.73
N HIS A 10 65.36 -56.28 -23.88
CA HIS A 10 65.33 -56.95 -25.18
C HIS A 10 66.47 -56.48 -26.08
N LYS A 11 67.63 -57.15 -26.00
CA LYS A 11 68.86 -56.79 -26.75
C LYS A 11 68.63 -56.67 -28.26
N ARG A 12 67.87 -57.60 -28.85
CA ARG A 12 67.52 -57.60 -30.28
C ARG A 12 66.73 -56.36 -30.71
N LEU A 13 65.81 -55.88 -29.88
CA LEU A 13 65.00 -54.70 -30.19
C LEU A 13 65.88 -53.45 -30.26
N TRP A 14 66.81 -53.29 -29.31
CA TRP A 14 67.73 -52.16 -29.27
C TRP A 14 68.73 -52.17 -30.44
N ASP A 15 69.18 -53.36 -30.84
CA ASP A 15 70.03 -53.53 -32.03
C ASP A 15 69.26 -53.17 -33.32
N ASP A 16 68.00 -53.59 -33.44
CA ASP A 16 67.13 -53.22 -34.57
C ASP A 16 66.82 -51.72 -34.59
N LEU A 17 66.57 -51.09 -33.43
CA LEU A 17 66.37 -49.63 -33.33
C LEU A 17 67.64 -48.87 -33.75
N THR A 18 68.80 -49.32 -33.28
CA THR A 18 70.10 -48.73 -33.66
C THR A 18 70.33 -48.83 -35.17
N THR A 19 70.02 -49.99 -35.74
CA THR A 19 70.12 -50.24 -37.18
C THR A 19 69.14 -49.37 -37.96
N PHE A 20 67.89 -49.21 -37.50
CA PHE A 20 66.91 -48.32 -38.10
C PHE A 20 67.41 -46.87 -38.15
N ILE A 21 67.93 -46.34 -37.04
CA ILE A 21 68.45 -44.97 -36.96
C ILE A 21 69.65 -44.77 -37.89
N LYS A 22 70.56 -45.75 -37.94
CA LYS A 22 71.74 -45.71 -38.83
C LYS A 22 71.32 -45.73 -40.30
N THR A 23 70.39 -46.59 -40.68
CA THR A 23 69.88 -46.70 -42.06
C THR A 23 69.08 -45.45 -42.46
N ASP A 24 68.22 -44.91 -41.60
CA ASP A 24 67.48 -43.66 -41.87
C ASP A 24 68.42 -42.47 -42.06
N ARG A 25 69.44 -42.33 -41.20
CA ARG A 25 70.47 -41.30 -41.35
C ARG A 25 71.24 -41.45 -42.66
N PHE A 26 71.62 -42.68 -43.01
CA PHE A 26 72.34 -42.96 -44.25
C PHE A 26 71.50 -42.64 -45.49
N LEU A 27 70.20 -43.00 -45.50
CA LEU A 27 69.28 -42.71 -46.60
C LEU A 27 69.09 -41.19 -46.78
N LYS A 28 68.93 -40.44 -45.68
CA LYS A 28 68.79 -38.97 -45.71
C LYS A 28 70.04 -38.25 -46.22
N GLN A 29 71.23 -38.78 -45.95
CA GLN A 29 72.49 -38.16 -46.40
C GLN A 29 72.81 -38.45 -47.87
N ASN A 30 72.37 -39.60 -48.40
CA ASN A 30 72.74 -40.06 -49.74
C ASN A 30 71.62 -39.91 -50.79
N SER A 31 70.46 -39.35 -50.42
CA SER A 31 69.34 -39.12 -51.34
C SER A 31 69.73 -38.14 -52.45
N GLY A 32 69.63 -38.56 -53.72
CA GLY A 32 69.89 -37.71 -54.90
C GLY A 32 71.36 -37.56 -55.31
N GLN A 33 72.31 -38.17 -54.58
CA GLN A 33 73.75 -38.06 -54.89
C GLN A 33 74.29 -39.17 -55.81
N ARG A 34 73.59 -40.31 -55.92
CA ARG A 34 74.06 -41.50 -56.66
C ARG A 34 72.95 -42.12 -57.50
N PRO A 35 72.73 -41.66 -58.75
CA PRO A 35 71.66 -42.15 -59.62
C PRO A 35 71.74 -43.67 -59.88
N GLU A 36 72.96 -44.18 -60.02
CA GLU A 36 73.24 -45.60 -60.31
C GLU A 36 72.86 -46.55 -59.16
N GLN A 37 72.73 -46.03 -57.93
CA GLN A 37 72.44 -46.81 -56.72
C GLN A 37 71.02 -46.55 -56.19
N GLU A 38 70.18 -45.80 -56.92
CA GLU A 38 68.81 -45.47 -56.46
C GLU A 38 67.96 -46.70 -56.17
N HIS A 39 68.09 -47.76 -56.97
CA HIS A 39 67.37 -49.01 -56.74
C HIS A 39 67.71 -49.61 -55.38
N LEU A 40 69.01 -49.68 -55.05
CA LEU A 40 69.49 -50.21 -53.77
C LEU A 40 69.07 -49.31 -52.59
N LEU A 41 69.07 -47.99 -52.77
CA LEU A 41 68.59 -47.06 -51.74
C LEU A 41 67.09 -47.23 -51.48
N ARG A 42 66.27 -47.46 -52.53
CA ARG A 42 64.83 -47.75 -52.37
C ARG A 42 64.59 -49.09 -51.69
N GLU A 43 65.36 -50.13 -52.02
CA GLU A 43 65.30 -51.41 -51.30
C GLU A 43 65.64 -51.26 -49.82
N LYS A 44 66.71 -50.51 -49.49
CA LYS A 44 67.06 -50.24 -48.09
C LYS A 44 66.03 -49.37 -47.38
N GLN A 45 65.36 -48.45 -48.08
CA GLN A 45 64.24 -47.70 -47.53
C GLN A 45 63.05 -48.61 -47.23
N MET A 46 62.69 -49.53 -48.13
CA MET A 46 61.63 -50.52 -47.90
C MET A 46 61.95 -51.43 -46.71
N GLU A 47 63.17 -51.98 -46.64
CA GLU A 47 63.63 -52.76 -45.48
C GLU A 47 63.55 -51.95 -44.17
N ASN A 48 63.82 -50.64 -44.24
CA ASN A 48 63.77 -49.78 -43.06
C ASN A 48 62.32 -49.47 -42.62
N ILE A 49 61.39 -49.31 -43.56
CA ILE A 49 59.95 -49.19 -43.28
C ILE A 49 59.40 -50.48 -42.65
N GLU A 50 59.80 -51.65 -43.16
CA GLU A 50 59.43 -52.93 -42.55
C GLU A 50 60.04 -53.11 -41.16
N ARG A 51 61.27 -52.64 -40.96
CA ARG A 51 61.90 -52.61 -39.63
C ARG A 51 61.16 -51.67 -38.69
N GLU A 52 60.74 -50.49 -39.13
CA GLU A 52 59.91 -49.58 -38.34
C GLU A 52 58.59 -50.23 -37.90
N LYS A 53 57.89 -50.91 -38.82
CA LYS A 53 56.67 -51.66 -38.50
C LYS A 53 56.91 -52.72 -37.43
N ARG A 54 58.00 -53.50 -37.56
CA ARG A 54 58.39 -54.51 -36.55
C ARG A 54 58.73 -53.88 -35.20
N LEU A 55 59.55 -52.83 -35.21
CA LEU A 55 59.90 -52.08 -34.00
C LEU A 55 58.64 -51.59 -33.28
N ARG A 56 57.66 -51.04 -34.02
CA ARG A 56 56.39 -50.59 -33.43
C ARG A 56 55.63 -51.74 -32.77
N THR A 57 55.48 -52.88 -33.43
CA THR A 57 54.82 -54.06 -32.85
C THR A 57 55.55 -54.55 -31.61
N ASP A 58 56.88 -54.61 -31.65
CA ASP A 58 57.69 -55.07 -30.52
C ASP A 58 57.61 -54.09 -29.34
N PHE A 59 57.62 -52.78 -29.58
CA PHE A 59 57.39 -51.78 -28.54
C PHE A 59 55.98 -51.86 -27.96
N GLU A 60 54.95 -52.05 -28.78
CA GLU A 60 53.57 -52.25 -28.32
C GLU A 60 53.47 -53.48 -27.39
N ALA A 61 54.13 -54.59 -27.74
CA ALA A 61 54.23 -55.78 -26.90
C ALA A 61 54.97 -55.51 -25.58
N LEU A 62 56.09 -54.79 -25.61
CA LEU A 62 56.82 -54.43 -24.40
C LEU A 62 56.02 -53.54 -23.45
N PHE A 63 55.24 -52.61 -23.99
CA PHE A 63 54.38 -51.76 -23.18
C PHE A 63 53.23 -52.54 -22.56
N ALA A 64 52.68 -53.55 -23.26
CA ALA A 64 51.68 -54.45 -22.70
C ALA A 64 52.25 -55.32 -21.56
N GLU A 65 53.53 -55.69 -21.65
CA GLU A 65 54.21 -56.47 -20.62
C GLU A 65 54.76 -55.64 -19.45
N ALA A 66 54.92 -54.33 -19.64
CA ALA A 66 55.48 -53.43 -18.63
C ALA A 66 54.63 -53.39 -17.35
N ASP A 67 55.31 -53.38 -16.20
CA ASP A 67 54.65 -53.10 -14.93
C ASP A 67 54.50 -51.58 -14.77
N VAL A 68 53.25 -51.13 -14.64
CA VAL A 68 52.90 -49.72 -14.45
C VAL A 68 52.55 -49.46 -12.99
N TYR A 69 53.24 -48.49 -12.38
CA TYR A 69 52.99 -48.04 -11.02
C TYR A 69 52.44 -46.62 -11.02
N ALA A 70 51.38 -46.41 -10.25
CA ALA A 70 50.78 -45.10 -9.99
C ALA A 70 50.54 -44.93 -8.49
N ILE A 71 51.00 -43.82 -7.92
CA ILE A 71 50.87 -43.48 -6.48
C ILE A 71 51.31 -44.66 -5.58
N GLY A 72 52.44 -45.30 -5.92
CA GLY A 72 53.00 -46.42 -5.16
C GLY A 72 52.27 -47.76 -5.29
N THR A 73 51.18 -47.84 -6.06
CA THR A 73 50.41 -49.08 -6.30
C THR A 73 50.63 -49.58 -7.71
N LYS A 74 50.77 -50.91 -7.87
CA LYS A 74 50.84 -51.57 -9.18
C LYS A 74 49.45 -51.62 -9.80
N LEU A 75 49.28 -51.06 -11.00
CA LEU A 75 48.01 -51.07 -11.70
C LEU A 75 47.76 -52.45 -12.35
N PRO A 76 46.51 -52.95 -12.36
CA PRO A 76 46.16 -54.17 -13.05
C PRO A 76 46.30 -53.99 -14.57
N LYS A 77 46.81 -55.01 -15.27
CA LYS A 77 46.97 -54.99 -16.72
C LYS A 77 45.61 -55.23 -17.39
N LYS A 78 44.85 -54.17 -17.70
CA LYS A 78 43.53 -54.29 -18.34
C LYS A 78 43.52 -53.95 -19.83
N SER A 79 44.55 -53.31 -20.35
CA SER A 79 44.59 -52.78 -21.72
C SER A 79 45.85 -53.24 -22.47
N ALA A 80 45.72 -53.56 -23.76
CA ALA A 80 46.82 -54.06 -24.60
C ALA A 80 47.57 -52.97 -25.38
N THR A 81 47.02 -51.75 -25.46
CA THR A 81 47.64 -50.64 -26.21
C THR A 81 48.34 -49.65 -25.27
N PRO A 82 49.52 -49.12 -25.64
CA PRO A 82 50.26 -48.17 -24.80
C PRO A 82 49.45 -46.92 -24.40
N SER A 83 48.67 -46.35 -25.32
CA SER A 83 47.85 -45.17 -25.05
C SER A 83 46.78 -45.41 -23.99
N ALA A 84 46.08 -46.56 -24.07
CA ALA A 84 45.05 -46.91 -23.11
C ALA A 84 45.63 -47.21 -21.71
N ILE A 85 46.83 -47.82 -21.65
CA ILE A 85 47.54 -48.05 -20.38
C ILE A 85 47.90 -46.71 -19.71
N VAL A 86 48.40 -45.75 -20.49
CA VAL A 86 48.73 -44.41 -20.00
C VAL A 86 47.48 -43.64 -19.56
N GLU A 87 46.39 -43.75 -20.33
CA GLU A 87 45.09 -43.14 -19.99
C GLU A 87 44.51 -43.71 -18.69
N GLU A 88 44.54 -45.03 -18.51
CA GLU A 88 44.11 -45.68 -17.26
C GLU A 88 44.98 -45.26 -16.08
N ALA A 89 46.30 -45.14 -16.28
CA ALA A 89 47.19 -44.63 -15.24
C ALA A 89 46.90 -43.17 -14.88
N TYR A 90 46.63 -42.31 -15.87
CA TYR A 90 46.21 -40.93 -15.60
C TYR A 90 44.86 -40.87 -14.89
N LYS A 91 43.88 -41.65 -15.33
CA LYS A 91 42.57 -41.76 -14.69
C LYS A 91 42.70 -42.18 -13.24
N TYR A 92 43.47 -43.23 -12.96
CA TYR A 92 43.73 -43.68 -11.59
C TYR A 92 44.41 -42.59 -10.74
N VAL A 93 45.41 -41.90 -11.29
CA VAL A 93 46.08 -40.81 -10.56
C VAL A 93 45.10 -39.68 -10.25
N ILE A 94 44.24 -39.31 -11.20
CA ILE A 94 43.24 -38.25 -11.04
C ILE A 94 42.20 -38.66 -9.99
N GLU A 95 41.59 -39.83 -10.09
CA GLU A 95 40.55 -40.32 -9.17
C GLU A 95 41.06 -40.42 -7.73
N ASN A 96 42.29 -40.90 -7.53
CA ASN A 96 42.88 -41.04 -6.19
C ASN A 96 43.43 -39.72 -5.64
N THR A 97 43.78 -38.76 -6.50
CA THR A 97 44.29 -37.46 -6.07
C THR A 97 43.16 -36.46 -5.79
N PHE A 98 42.09 -36.52 -6.57
CA PHE A 98 40.96 -35.60 -6.53
C PHE A 98 39.66 -36.38 -6.29
N ALA A 99 39.55 -36.96 -5.09
CA ALA A 99 38.42 -37.79 -4.70
C ALA A 99 37.05 -37.09 -4.79
N LYS A 100 37.01 -35.75 -4.81
CA LYS A 100 35.79 -34.93 -4.92
C LYS A 100 35.61 -34.27 -6.30
N LEU A 101 36.40 -34.66 -7.30
CA LEU A 101 36.28 -34.10 -8.66
C LEU A 101 34.92 -34.39 -9.30
N ASN A 102 34.38 -35.58 -9.05
CA ASN A 102 33.10 -36.07 -9.57
C ASN A 102 31.86 -35.33 -9.03
N MET A 103 31.99 -34.54 -7.97
CA MET A 103 30.90 -33.72 -7.44
C MET A 103 30.52 -32.57 -8.39
N LEU A 104 31.43 -32.19 -9.28
CA LEU A 104 31.17 -31.18 -10.30
C LEU A 104 30.78 -31.87 -11.61
N LYS A 105 29.56 -31.64 -12.07
CA LYS A 105 29.17 -31.98 -13.45
C LYS A 105 29.59 -30.81 -14.34
N ALA A 106 30.30 -31.09 -15.43
CA ALA A 106 30.76 -30.06 -16.35
C ALA A 106 29.55 -29.32 -16.95
N THR A 107 29.61 -27.99 -16.94
CA THR A 107 28.52 -27.18 -17.49
C THR A 107 28.49 -27.35 -19.02
N PRO A 108 27.34 -27.68 -19.63
CA PRO A 108 27.24 -27.77 -21.09
C PRO A 108 27.53 -26.42 -21.76
N GLY A 109 28.41 -26.39 -22.77
CA GLY A 109 28.71 -25.19 -23.54
C GLY A 109 29.82 -24.30 -22.95
N GLU A 110 29.70 -22.98 -23.12
CA GLU A 110 30.73 -22.02 -22.75
C GLU A 110 30.48 -21.42 -21.35
N VAL A 111 31.24 -21.89 -20.36
CA VAL A 111 31.09 -21.51 -18.94
C VAL A 111 31.14 -19.99 -18.70
N LEU A 112 31.99 -19.27 -19.44
CA LEU A 112 32.10 -17.81 -19.30
C LEU A 112 30.86 -17.07 -19.79
N ARG A 113 30.19 -17.60 -20.83
CA ARG A 113 28.94 -17.05 -21.34
C ARG A 113 27.83 -17.23 -20.31
N GLU A 114 27.73 -18.42 -19.73
CA GLU A 114 26.77 -18.71 -18.65
C GLU A 114 27.06 -17.85 -17.40
N LEU A 115 28.33 -17.68 -17.02
CA LEU A 115 28.73 -16.77 -15.95
C LEU A 115 28.25 -15.34 -16.20
N GLN A 116 28.42 -14.85 -17.43
CA GLN A 116 27.93 -13.52 -17.80
C GLN A 116 26.40 -13.44 -17.71
N ALA A 117 25.69 -14.46 -18.19
CA ALA A 117 24.24 -14.53 -18.12
C ALA A 117 23.73 -14.50 -16.68
N VAL A 118 24.32 -15.29 -15.78
CA VAL A 118 23.97 -15.32 -14.35
C VAL A 118 24.22 -13.96 -13.67
N LEU A 119 25.33 -13.30 -13.99
CA LEU A 119 25.67 -12.02 -13.37
C LEU A 119 24.83 -10.84 -13.88
N VAL A 120 24.34 -10.90 -15.13
CA VAL A 120 23.53 -9.85 -15.75
C VAL A 120 22.03 -10.09 -15.58
N ALA A 121 21.63 -11.30 -15.15
CA ALA A 121 20.26 -11.71 -14.90
C ALA A 121 19.42 -10.66 -14.14
N ASP A 122 18.18 -10.45 -14.59
CA ASP A 122 17.21 -9.58 -13.94
C ASP A 122 16.50 -10.30 -12.78
N ASP A 123 15.76 -9.54 -11.96
CA ASP A 123 15.06 -10.05 -10.77
C ASP A 123 14.11 -11.22 -11.06
N ILE A 124 13.59 -11.31 -12.29
CA ILE A 124 12.73 -12.41 -12.76
C ILE A 124 13.53 -13.73 -12.89
N ALA A 125 14.77 -13.66 -13.35
CA ALA A 125 15.64 -14.83 -13.48
C ALA A 125 16.17 -15.31 -12.13
N GLN A 126 16.22 -14.43 -11.12
CA GLN A 126 16.50 -14.81 -9.73
C GLN A 126 15.36 -15.63 -9.11
N ILE A 127 14.09 -15.31 -9.42
CA ILE A 127 12.92 -16.03 -8.89
C ILE A 127 12.82 -17.45 -9.49
N GLY A 128 13.18 -17.62 -10.76
CA GLY A 128 13.18 -18.93 -11.43
C GLY A 128 14.40 -19.82 -11.17
N LEU A 129 15.39 -19.36 -10.39
CA LEU A 129 16.62 -20.12 -10.15
C LEU A 129 16.46 -21.14 -9.01
N ASP A 130 16.28 -22.41 -9.37
CA ASP A 130 16.36 -23.51 -8.42
C ASP A 130 17.81 -24.02 -8.29
N LEU A 131 18.43 -23.80 -7.13
CA LEU A 131 19.77 -24.34 -6.82
C LEU A 131 19.78 -25.86 -6.66
N GLN A 132 18.62 -26.52 -6.52
CA GLN A 132 18.51 -27.99 -6.51
C GLN A 132 18.44 -28.59 -7.92
N ALA A 133 18.23 -27.78 -8.96
CA ALA A 133 18.23 -28.25 -10.33
C ALA A 133 19.60 -28.82 -10.73
N ASP A 134 19.61 -29.90 -11.51
CA ASP A 134 20.84 -30.58 -11.94
C ASP A 134 21.81 -29.65 -12.69
N GLU A 135 21.28 -28.70 -13.47
CA GLU A 135 22.05 -27.69 -14.21
C GLU A 135 22.86 -26.75 -13.29
N CYS A 136 22.40 -26.60 -12.04
CA CYS A 136 23.00 -25.76 -11.02
C CYS A 136 24.11 -26.45 -10.22
N ASN A 137 24.40 -27.73 -10.49
CA ASN A 137 25.37 -28.53 -9.74
C ASN A 137 25.13 -28.46 -8.21
N PRO A 138 24.02 -29.01 -7.71
CA PRO A 138 23.56 -28.78 -6.34
C PRO A 138 24.56 -29.20 -5.27
N GLU A 139 25.27 -30.32 -5.47
CA GLU A 139 26.29 -30.80 -4.53
C GLU A 139 27.51 -29.87 -4.46
N ALA A 140 28.03 -29.45 -5.61
CA ALA A 140 29.17 -28.55 -5.68
C ALA A 140 28.83 -27.14 -5.15
N THR A 141 27.64 -26.64 -5.50
CA THR A 141 27.11 -25.36 -4.99
C THR A 141 26.98 -25.37 -3.47
N ARG A 142 26.45 -26.45 -2.89
CA ARG A 142 26.31 -26.61 -1.43
C ARG A 142 27.66 -26.65 -0.72
N GLU A 143 28.67 -27.30 -1.29
CA GLU A 143 30.03 -27.32 -0.72
C GLU A 143 30.66 -25.92 -0.70
N VAL A 144 30.47 -25.11 -1.77
CA VAL A 144 30.94 -23.72 -1.81
C VAL A 144 30.22 -22.87 -0.75
N GLU A 145 28.90 -22.98 -0.66
CA GLU A 145 28.09 -22.28 0.35
C GLU A 145 28.50 -22.64 1.78
N GLN A 146 28.72 -23.94 2.05
CA GLN A 146 29.12 -24.43 3.37
C GLN A 146 30.52 -23.93 3.75
N TYR A 147 31.44 -23.87 2.78
CA TYR A 147 32.77 -23.30 3.02
C TYR A 147 32.70 -21.82 3.41
N VAL A 148 31.92 -21.02 2.68
CA VAL A 148 31.71 -19.59 2.99
C VAL A 148 31.08 -19.46 4.37
N THR A 149 30.02 -20.22 4.66
CA THR A 149 29.34 -20.23 5.96
C THR A 149 30.30 -20.51 7.11
N LEU A 150 31.08 -21.59 7.04
CA LEU A 150 31.98 -22.00 8.10
C LEU A 150 33.12 -21.00 8.34
N LYS A 151 33.58 -20.32 7.29
CA LYS A 151 34.59 -19.26 7.42
C LYS A 151 34.01 -18.01 8.07
N VAL A 152 32.83 -17.59 7.66
CA VAL A 152 32.12 -16.45 8.25
C VAL A 152 31.80 -16.70 9.73
N GLU A 153 31.35 -17.90 10.09
CA GLU A 153 31.11 -18.30 11.50
C GLU A 153 32.38 -18.26 12.37
N ARG A 154 33.56 -18.48 11.77
CA ARG A 154 34.85 -18.35 12.43
C ARG A 154 35.39 -16.93 12.46
N ASN A 155 34.61 -15.94 12.01
CA ASN A 155 35.03 -14.55 11.81
C ASN A 155 36.25 -14.39 10.88
N GLU A 156 36.42 -15.33 9.94
CA GLU A 156 37.50 -15.27 8.95
C GLU A 156 36.98 -14.61 7.64
N PRO A 157 37.67 -13.58 7.11
CA PRO A 157 37.26 -12.98 5.84
C PRO A 157 37.44 -13.97 4.68
N VAL A 158 36.44 -14.03 3.79
CA VAL A 158 36.47 -14.89 2.60
C VAL A 158 36.61 -14.03 1.35
N TYR A 159 37.64 -14.28 0.56
CA TYR A 159 37.83 -13.66 -0.75
C TYR A 159 37.53 -14.64 -1.88
N LEU A 160 37.07 -14.14 -3.03
CA LEU A 160 36.77 -14.97 -4.21
C LEU A 160 38.00 -15.79 -4.65
N ARG A 161 39.19 -15.18 -4.60
CA ARG A 161 40.47 -15.89 -4.84
C ARG A 161 40.64 -17.11 -3.93
N ASP A 162 40.24 -17.02 -2.68
CA ASP A 162 40.45 -18.11 -1.70
C ASP A 162 39.47 -19.26 -1.96
N ILE A 163 38.25 -18.95 -2.42
CA ILE A 163 37.28 -19.96 -2.89
C ILE A 163 37.85 -20.71 -4.10
N VAL A 164 38.31 -19.98 -5.12
CA VAL A 164 38.93 -20.59 -6.31
C VAL A 164 40.14 -21.44 -5.94
N ALA A 165 41.03 -20.92 -5.08
CA ALA A 165 42.22 -21.66 -4.63
C ALA A 165 41.89 -22.91 -3.79
N ARG A 166 40.79 -22.90 -3.03
CA ARG A 166 40.34 -24.04 -2.22
C ARG A 166 39.79 -25.16 -3.09
N PHE A 167 38.89 -24.84 -4.01
CA PHE A 167 38.21 -25.83 -4.85
C PHE A 167 39.02 -26.22 -6.11
N GLY A 168 40.01 -25.44 -6.52
CA GLY A 168 40.98 -25.84 -7.56
C GLY A 168 42.09 -26.79 -7.06
N LYS A 169 42.22 -26.99 -5.74
CA LYS A 169 43.21 -27.89 -5.13
C LYS A 169 42.58 -29.23 -4.72
N ARG A 170 43.44 -30.18 -4.33
CA ARG A 170 43.01 -31.47 -3.74
C ARG A 170 42.15 -31.20 -2.50
N PRO A 171 41.03 -31.92 -2.29
CA PRO A 171 40.57 -33.09 -3.04
C PRO A 171 39.63 -32.80 -4.23
N TYR A 172 39.37 -31.54 -4.58
CA TYR A 172 38.34 -31.16 -5.57
C TYR A 172 38.89 -31.06 -6.99
N GLY A 173 39.88 -30.18 -7.24
CA GLY A 173 40.51 -30.04 -8.56
C GLY A 173 39.59 -29.43 -9.64
N TRP A 174 38.61 -28.61 -9.25
CA TRP A 174 37.64 -28.04 -10.18
C TRP A 174 38.23 -26.90 -11.03
N PRO A 175 37.78 -26.71 -12.29
CA PRO A 175 38.20 -25.59 -13.12
C PRO A 175 37.80 -24.24 -12.53
N ASP A 176 38.68 -23.24 -12.61
CA ASP A 176 38.44 -21.88 -12.09
C ASP A 176 37.08 -21.31 -12.52
N ASN A 177 36.77 -21.37 -13.82
CA ASN A 177 35.54 -20.77 -14.36
C ASN A 177 34.26 -21.43 -13.82
N GLU A 178 34.29 -22.73 -13.54
CA GLU A 178 33.17 -23.45 -12.94
C GLU A 178 32.98 -23.00 -11.49
N ILE A 179 34.07 -22.83 -10.73
CA ILE A 179 34.01 -22.31 -9.35
C ILE A 179 33.44 -20.88 -9.34
N LEU A 180 33.83 -20.04 -10.30
CA LEU A 180 33.28 -18.69 -10.47
C LEU A 180 31.78 -18.73 -10.76
N LEU A 181 31.33 -19.64 -11.64
CA LEU A 181 29.91 -19.82 -11.97
C LEU A 181 29.09 -20.26 -10.76
N LEU A 182 29.56 -21.25 -9.98
CA LEU A 182 28.89 -21.67 -8.74
C LEU A 182 28.77 -20.50 -7.75
N THR A 183 29.83 -19.72 -7.61
CA THR A 183 29.84 -18.56 -6.70
C THR A 183 28.88 -17.46 -7.20
N ALA A 184 28.83 -17.22 -8.51
CA ALA A 184 27.90 -16.28 -9.11
C ALA A 184 26.43 -16.73 -8.94
N ARG A 185 26.14 -18.03 -9.07
CA ARG A 185 24.81 -18.60 -8.81
C ARG A 185 24.37 -18.43 -7.36
N LEU A 186 25.28 -18.59 -6.39
CA LEU A 186 25.00 -18.29 -4.98
C LEU A 186 24.69 -16.80 -4.77
N GLY A 187 25.38 -15.92 -5.50
CA GLY A 187 25.08 -14.50 -5.49
C GLY A 187 23.71 -14.19 -6.08
N LEU A 188 23.39 -14.76 -7.25
CA LEU A 188 22.08 -14.62 -7.88
C LEU A 188 20.97 -15.16 -6.98
N ALA A 189 21.16 -16.28 -6.29
CA ALA A 189 20.19 -16.82 -5.33
C ALA A 189 20.08 -16.02 -4.02
N GLY A 190 20.83 -14.92 -3.86
CA GLY A 190 20.80 -14.08 -2.66
C GLY A 190 21.36 -14.78 -1.40
N LYS A 191 22.17 -15.83 -1.56
CA LYS A 191 22.85 -16.52 -0.45
C LYS A 191 24.13 -15.81 -0.02
N VAL A 192 24.80 -15.16 -0.97
CA VAL A 192 26.02 -14.37 -0.74
C VAL A 192 25.95 -13.01 -1.42
N SER A 193 26.64 -12.02 -0.86
CA SER A 193 26.88 -10.73 -1.50
C SER A 193 28.37 -10.51 -1.71
N PHE A 194 28.71 -9.58 -2.61
CA PHE A 194 30.08 -9.27 -2.98
C PHE A 194 30.40 -7.83 -2.62
N SER A 195 31.62 -7.57 -2.16
CA SER A 195 32.09 -6.20 -1.94
C SER A 195 33.55 -6.06 -2.36
N THR A 196 33.93 -4.86 -2.77
CA THR A 196 35.30 -4.50 -3.14
C THR A 196 35.69 -3.26 -2.37
N GLN A 197 36.79 -3.33 -1.61
CA GLN A 197 37.31 -2.20 -0.80
C GLN A 197 36.27 -1.56 0.14
N GLY A 198 35.29 -2.34 0.62
CA GLY A 198 34.23 -1.88 1.53
C GLY A 198 32.96 -1.35 0.86
N THR A 199 32.94 -1.27 -0.47
CA THR A 199 31.75 -0.90 -1.26
C THR A 199 31.06 -2.14 -1.79
N ASP A 200 29.73 -2.19 -1.73
CA ASP A 200 28.94 -3.28 -2.29
C ASP A 200 29.13 -3.39 -3.82
N LEU A 201 29.31 -4.61 -4.29
CA LEU A 201 29.54 -4.93 -5.70
C LEU A 201 28.28 -5.59 -6.26
N ALA A 202 27.46 -4.79 -6.94
CA ALA A 202 26.28 -5.29 -7.65
C ALA A 202 26.65 -6.40 -8.67
N LEU A 203 25.87 -7.48 -8.68
CA LEU A 203 26.03 -8.64 -9.57
C LEU A 203 26.24 -8.23 -11.04
N LYS A 204 25.42 -7.29 -11.54
CA LYS A 204 25.48 -6.76 -12.92
C LYS A 204 26.82 -6.12 -13.29
N LYS A 205 27.61 -5.67 -12.30
CA LYS A 205 28.94 -5.08 -12.49
C LYS A 205 30.07 -6.04 -12.12
N ALA A 206 29.76 -7.26 -11.67
CA ALA A 206 30.73 -8.19 -11.12
C ALA A 206 31.50 -9.01 -12.18
N TYR A 207 31.04 -9.05 -13.45
CA TYR A 207 31.65 -9.89 -14.48
C TYR A 207 33.15 -9.61 -14.73
N GLU A 208 33.53 -8.35 -14.92
CA GLU A 208 34.92 -7.96 -15.14
C GLU A 208 35.82 -8.22 -13.91
N PRO A 209 35.40 -7.88 -12.68
CA PRO A 209 36.12 -8.28 -11.47
C PRO A 209 36.25 -9.79 -11.28
N PHE A 210 35.21 -10.58 -11.59
CA PHE A 210 35.22 -12.04 -11.45
C PHE A 210 36.20 -12.70 -12.41
N THR A 211 36.22 -12.26 -13.67
CA THR A 211 37.07 -12.86 -14.70
C THR A 211 38.56 -12.50 -14.52
N SER A 212 38.87 -11.32 -13.97
CA SER A 212 40.25 -10.87 -13.73
C SER A 212 40.91 -11.52 -12.50
N VAL A 213 41.91 -12.38 -12.72
CA VAL A 213 42.66 -13.08 -11.66
C VAL A 213 43.21 -12.13 -10.58
N ARG A 214 43.66 -10.93 -10.98
CA ARG A 214 44.17 -9.91 -10.05
C ARG A 214 43.05 -9.37 -9.15
N LYS A 215 41.90 -9.03 -9.73
CA LYS A 215 40.75 -8.43 -9.02
C LYS A 215 40.02 -9.43 -8.12
N ARG A 216 40.06 -10.73 -8.41
CA ARG A 216 39.50 -11.78 -7.55
C ARG A 216 40.00 -11.73 -6.10
N GLY A 217 41.22 -11.23 -5.87
CA GLY A 217 41.77 -11.05 -4.53
C GLY A 217 41.20 -9.86 -3.75
N GLU A 218 40.53 -8.94 -4.43
CA GLU A 218 39.93 -7.72 -3.85
C GLU A 218 38.43 -7.92 -3.55
N ILE A 219 37.80 -8.91 -4.19
CA ILE A 219 36.38 -9.25 -4.00
C ILE A 219 36.24 -10.07 -2.72
N ARG A 220 35.59 -9.48 -1.73
CA ARG A 220 35.16 -10.15 -0.51
C ARG A 220 33.75 -10.71 -0.69
N VAL A 221 33.55 -11.95 -0.24
CA VAL A 221 32.27 -12.65 -0.26
C VAL A 221 31.68 -12.62 1.14
N HIS A 222 30.44 -12.16 1.27
CA HIS A 222 29.72 -12.11 2.54
C HIS A 222 28.54 -13.08 2.49
N LYS A 223 28.27 -13.77 3.60
CA LYS A 223 27.05 -14.54 3.76
C LYS A 223 25.88 -13.60 4.01
N ILE A 224 24.82 -13.70 3.22
CA ILE A 224 23.56 -13.02 3.50
C ILE A 224 22.84 -13.81 4.59
N ARG A 225 22.40 -13.13 5.64
CA ARG A 225 21.57 -13.76 6.67
C ARG A 225 20.22 -14.10 6.06
N GLN A 226 19.78 -15.33 6.26
CA GLN A 226 18.48 -15.80 5.85
C GLN A 226 17.80 -16.49 7.02
N HIS A 227 16.48 -16.46 7.00
CA HIS A 227 15.66 -17.19 7.95
C HIS A 227 15.75 -18.69 7.69
N ASP A 228 15.63 -19.48 8.75
CA ASP A 228 15.48 -20.92 8.59
C ASP A 228 14.07 -21.27 8.07
N GLU A 229 13.88 -22.50 7.61
CA GLU A 229 12.59 -22.96 7.09
C GLU A 229 11.46 -22.86 8.14
N ARG A 230 11.79 -22.91 9.44
CA ARG A 230 10.79 -22.81 10.51
C ARG A 230 10.28 -21.39 10.64
N GLN A 231 11.18 -20.41 10.60
CA GLN A 231 10.86 -18.99 10.64
C GLN A 231 10.08 -18.56 9.38
N ILE A 232 10.46 -19.04 8.20
CA ILE A 232 9.70 -18.79 6.96
C ILE A 232 8.28 -19.34 7.08
N LYS A 233 8.11 -20.57 7.58
CA LYS A 233 6.78 -21.15 7.81
C LYS A 233 5.97 -20.38 8.86
N LYS A 234 6.61 -19.90 9.94
CA LYS A 234 5.95 -19.08 10.96
C LYS A 234 5.44 -17.77 10.35
N ALA A 235 6.29 -17.07 9.59
CA ALA A 235 5.91 -15.81 8.93
C ALA A 235 4.82 -16.01 7.88
N ALA A 236 4.88 -17.11 7.10
CA ALA A 236 3.80 -17.46 6.17
C ALA A 236 2.47 -17.79 6.88
N GLY A 237 2.52 -18.40 8.08
CA GLY A 237 1.35 -18.60 8.93
C GLY A 237 0.75 -17.27 9.38
N LEU A 238 1.59 -16.38 9.89
CA LEU A 238 1.21 -15.04 10.34
C LEU A 238 0.57 -14.20 9.21
N VAL A 239 1.11 -14.28 7.99
CA VAL A 239 0.49 -13.64 6.80
C VAL A 239 -0.92 -14.16 6.55
N LYS A 240 -1.15 -15.45 6.74
CA LYS A 240 -2.47 -16.05 6.56
C LYS A 240 -3.44 -15.63 7.67
N GLU A 241 -2.96 -15.54 8.90
CA GLU A 241 -3.77 -15.14 10.05
C GLU A 241 -4.19 -13.67 9.95
N ILE A 242 -3.26 -12.77 9.63
CA ILE A 242 -3.52 -11.33 9.55
C ILE A 242 -4.22 -10.93 8.25
N PHE A 243 -3.71 -11.38 7.10
CA PHE A 243 -4.17 -10.88 5.79
C PHE A 243 -5.11 -11.85 5.07
N SER A 244 -5.44 -13.00 5.68
CA SER A 244 -6.23 -14.07 5.04
C SER A 244 -5.68 -14.57 3.70
N LYS A 245 -4.37 -14.36 3.45
CA LYS A 245 -3.68 -14.73 2.19
C LYS A 245 -2.77 -15.93 2.39
N THR A 246 -2.85 -16.87 1.45
CA THR A 246 -1.99 -18.06 1.47
C THR A 246 -0.71 -17.79 0.70
N PHE A 247 0.43 -17.93 1.36
CA PHE A 247 1.73 -17.91 0.70
C PHE A 247 1.91 -19.16 -0.17
N THR A 248 2.08 -18.97 -1.48
CA THR A 248 2.30 -20.04 -2.46
C THR A 248 3.74 -20.13 -2.94
N GLY A 249 4.60 -19.19 -2.51
CA GLY A 249 6.01 -19.17 -2.85
C GLY A 249 6.83 -20.21 -2.08
N SER A 250 8.11 -20.26 -2.41
CA SER A 250 9.09 -21.19 -1.85
C SER A 250 10.26 -20.49 -1.15
N GLY A 251 10.42 -19.17 -1.32
CA GLY A 251 11.58 -18.42 -0.85
C GLY A 251 11.30 -17.21 0.05
N GLU A 252 12.31 -16.80 0.82
CA GLU A 252 12.27 -15.62 1.69
C GLU A 252 11.94 -14.33 0.91
N LYS A 253 12.46 -14.18 -0.32
CA LYS A 253 12.22 -12.99 -1.16
C LYS A 253 10.74 -12.84 -1.51
N GLU A 254 10.09 -13.90 -1.95
CA GLU A 254 8.67 -13.89 -2.31
C GLU A 254 7.81 -13.60 -1.08
N LEU A 255 8.17 -14.14 0.08
CA LEU A 255 7.48 -13.85 1.34
C LEU A 255 7.67 -12.39 1.75
N TYR A 256 8.88 -11.84 1.61
CA TYR A 256 9.17 -10.44 1.85
C TYR A 256 8.34 -9.52 0.95
N GLU A 257 8.26 -9.82 -0.35
CA GLU A 257 7.46 -9.04 -1.30
C GLU A 257 5.97 -9.07 -0.92
N LEU A 258 5.43 -10.25 -0.61
CA LEU A 258 4.05 -10.40 -0.15
C LEU A 258 3.77 -9.57 1.12
N VAL A 259 4.57 -9.75 2.18
CA VAL A 259 4.38 -9.01 3.45
C VAL A 259 4.45 -7.49 3.21
N ARG A 260 5.43 -7.03 2.43
CA ARG A 260 5.60 -5.61 2.13
C ARG A 260 4.40 -5.06 1.37
N ASP A 261 3.91 -5.78 0.37
CA ASP A 261 2.81 -5.30 -0.46
C ASP A 261 1.49 -5.23 0.34
N GLU A 262 1.22 -6.19 1.23
CA GLU A 262 0.06 -6.13 2.14
C GLU A 262 0.18 -4.97 3.14
N LEU A 263 1.35 -4.80 3.76
CA LEU A 263 1.59 -3.69 4.69
C LEU A 263 1.48 -2.32 3.99
N LEU A 264 1.91 -2.22 2.72
CA LEU A 264 1.72 -1.02 1.92
C LEU A 264 0.24 -0.74 1.65
N ALA A 265 -0.57 -1.78 1.38
CA ALA A 265 -2.01 -1.63 1.20
C ALA A 265 -2.67 -1.09 2.48
N TRP A 266 -2.39 -1.69 3.63
CA TRP A 266 -2.83 -1.19 4.94
C TRP A 266 -2.40 0.26 5.18
N ASN A 267 -1.15 0.60 4.90
CA ASN A 267 -0.63 1.96 5.08
C ASN A 267 -1.40 3.00 4.25
N GLU A 268 -1.75 2.69 2.99
CA GLU A 268 -2.52 3.60 2.14
C GLU A 268 -3.97 3.76 2.60
N GLU A 269 -4.62 2.68 3.02
CA GLU A 269 -5.97 2.72 3.59
C GLU A 269 -6.01 3.52 4.90
N LEU A 270 -5.06 3.29 5.81
CA LEU A 270 -4.94 4.03 7.06
C LEU A 270 -4.69 5.53 6.82
N LYS A 271 -3.89 5.92 5.82
CA LYS A 271 -3.73 7.34 5.44
C LYS A 271 -5.04 7.95 4.96
N SER A 272 -5.83 7.20 4.19
CA SER A 272 -7.17 7.61 3.75
C SER A 272 -8.10 7.82 4.94
N PHE A 273 -8.14 6.86 5.88
CA PHE A 273 -8.93 6.94 7.11
C PHE A 273 -8.50 8.12 7.98
N ARG A 274 -7.19 8.32 8.14
CA ARG A 274 -6.62 9.46 8.87
C ARG A 274 -7.13 10.79 8.33
N THR A 275 -7.11 10.96 7.00
CA THR A 275 -7.58 12.18 6.33
C THR A 275 -9.06 12.42 6.62
N LYS A 276 -9.91 11.39 6.53
CA LYS A 276 -11.34 11.48 6.88
C LYS A 276 -11.53 11.86 8.36
N SER A 277 -10.78 11.21 9.26
CA SER A 277 -10.89 11.38 10.72
C SER A 277 -10.56 12.81 11.19
N GLN A 278 -9.69 13.54 10.48
CA GLN A 278 -9.27 14.88 10.87
C GLN A 278 -10.37 15.94 10.70
N THR A 279 -11.40 15.67 9.90
CA THR A 279 -12.44 16.66 9.55
C THR A 279 -13.57 16.79 10.58
N GLY A 280 -13.49 16.08 11.72
CA GLY A 280 -14.54 16.11 12.73
C GLY A 280 -14.30 15.19 13.92
N HIS A 281 -15.38 14.90 14.64
CA HIS A 281 -15.40 13.90 15.70
C HIS A 281 -15.75 12.54 15.09
N PHE A 282 -14.72 11.72 14.90
CA PHE A 282 -14.80 10.37 14.38
C PHE A 282 -14.04 9.42 15.31
N PRO A 283 -14.54 8.20 15.52
CA PRO A 283 -13.86 7.18 16.32
C PRO A 283 -12.58 6.69 15.64
N GLY A 284 -11.73 5.98 16.37
CA GLY A 284 -10.60 5.26 15.77
C GLY A 284 -9.31 6.06 15.54
N LYS A 285 -9.23 7.35 15.93
CA LYS A 285 -8.03 8.18 15.65
C LYS A 285 -6.73 7.61 16.23
N SER A 286 -6.77 7.15 17.48
CA SER A 286 -5.61 6.53 18.13
C SER A 286 -5.20 5.25 17.40
N GLN A 287 -6.16 4.36 17.11
CA GLN A 287 -5.89 3.10 16.42
C GLN A 287 -5.29 3.33 15.01
N ILE A 288 -5.77 4.35 14.27
CA ILE A 288 -5.19 4.72 12.97
C ILE A 288 -3.74 5.18 13.12
N ASP A 289 -3.46 6.07 14.09
CA ASP A 289 -2.12 6.60 14.28
C ASP A 289 -1.14 5.51 14.79
N ASP A 290 -1.59 4.64 15.68
CA ASP A 290 -0.82 3.50 16.22
C ASP A 290 -0.56 2.46 15.12
N GLY A 291 -1.57 2.13 14.31
CA GLY A 291 -1.44 1.25 13.14
C GLY A 291 -0.47 1.78 12.09
N LEU A 292 -0.55 3.09 11.79
CA LEU A 292 0.42 3.74 10.88
C LEU A 292 1.85 3.66 11.42
N ALA A 293 2.04 3.85 12.72
CA ALA A 293 3.37 3.75 13.35
C ALA A 293 3.90 2.31 13.30
N LEU A 294 3.06 1.33 13.61
CA LEU A 294 3.40 -0.10 13.56
C LEU A 294 3.82 -0.52 12.16
N VAL A 295 2.97 -0.24 11.16
CA VAL A 295 3.22 -0.59 9.76
C VAL A 295 4.45 0.14 9.20
N ALA A 296 4.63 1.43 9.52
CA ALA A 296 5.80 2.18 9.09
C ALA A 296 7.10 1.61 9.68
N GLY A 297 7.12 1.23 10.95
CA GLY A 297 8.31 0.65 11.60
C GLY A 297 8.78 -0.66 10.96
N ILE A 298 7.86 -1.46 10.44
CA ILE A 298 8.17 -2.69 9.69
C ILE A 298 8.64 -2.35 8.28
N LEU A 299 7.96 -1.43 7.58
CA LEU A 299 8.29 -1.03 6.20
C LEU A 299 9.62 -0.26 6.08
N GLU A 300 10.12 0.36 7.14
CA GLU A 300 11.43 1.02 7.17
C GLU A 300 12.62 0.04 7.02
N GLN A 301 12.38 -1.26 7.22
CA GLN A 301 13.43 -2.26 7.12
C GLN A 301 13.88 -2.48 5.66
N THR A 302 15.18 -2.28 5.40
CA THR A 302 15.73 -2.26 4.04
C THR A 302 16.12 -3.64 3.49
N SER A 303 16.15 -4.68 4.33
CA SER A 303 16.54 -6.04 3.93
C SER A 303 15.42 -7.04 4.20
N SER A 304 15.32 -8.08 3.37
CA SER A 304 14.34 -9.16 3.54
C SER A 304 14.41 -9.79 4.93
N PHE A 305 15.63 -10.01 5.41
CA PHE A 305 15.87 -10.56 6.74
C PHE A 305 15.37 -9.62 7.84
N ALA A 306 15.72 -8.34 7.80
CA ALA A 306 15.31 -7.41 8.85
C ALA A 306 13.79 -7.21 8.87
N LEU A 307 13.14 -7.13 7.70
CA LEU A 307 11.70 -6.94 7.60
C LEU A 307 10.95 -8.16 8.15
N ILE A 308 11.28 -9.37 7.70
CA ILE A 308 10.59 -10.59 8.18
C ILE A 308 10.88 -10.83 9.66
N ALA A 309 12.10 -10.55 10.13
CA ALA A 309 12.43 -10.65 11.56
C ALA A 309 11.57 -9.68 12.39
N ARG A 310 11.44 -8.43 11.93
CA ARG A 310 10.61 -7.42 12.60
C ARG A 310 9.13 -7.78 12.56
N PHE A 311 8.63 -8.26 11.41
CA PHE A 311 7.27 -8.75 11.25
C PHE A 311 6.94 -9.90 12.21
N LEU A 312 7.89 -10.82 12.44
CA LEU A 312 7.75 -11.90 13.42
C LEU A 312 7.88 -11.44 14.88
N GLU A 313 8.63 -10.37 15.14
CA GLU A 313 8.77 -9.76 16.47
C GLU A 313 7.49 -9.02 16.87
N ASP A 314 6.88 -8.31 15.93
CA ASP A 314 5.66 -7.53 16.12
C ASP A 314 4.37 -8.37 15.89
N ALA A 315 4.47 -9.70 15.88
CA ALA A 315 3.36 -10.60 15.57
C ALA A 315 2.11 -10.36 16.43
N ASP A 316 2.27 -10.36 17.76
CA ASP A 316 1.15 -10.15 18.69
C ASP A 316 0.48 -8.79 18.49
N ALA A 317 1.28 -7.74 18.23
CA ALA A 317 0.77 -6.39 17.99
C ALA A 317 0.04 -6.28 16.64
N LEU A 318 0.51 -6.99 15.63
CA LEU A 318 -0.15 -7.05 14.33
C LEU A 318 -1.45 -7.85 14.37
N GLU A 319 -1.51 -8.92 15.15
CA GLU A 319 -2.73 -9.70 15.37
C GLU A 319 -3.80 -8.86 16.09
N GLU A 320 -3.44 -8.17 17.18
CA GLU A 320 -4.34 -7.24 17.87
C GLU A 320 -4.82 -6.12 16.95
N PHE A 321 -3.90 -5.54 16.17
CA PHE A 321 -4.23 -4.49 15.23
C PHE A 321 -5.07 -4.97 14.03
N ALA A 322 -5.01 -6.26 13.66
CA ALA A 322 -5.82 -6.78 12.57
C ALA A 322 -7.33 -6.68 12.87
N GLU A 323 -7.73 -6.96 14.11
CA GLU A 323 -9.11 -6.78 14.56
C GLU A 323 -9.53 -5.30 14.52
N ASP A 324 -8.68 -4.40 15.03
CA ASP A 324 -8.90 -2.95 14.96
C ASP A 324 -9.01 -2.47 13.50
N PHE A 325 -8.20 -3.04 12.60
CA PHE A 325 -8.20 -2.67 11.19
C PHE A 325 -9.51 -3.07 10.50
N GLU A 326 -10.06 -4.25 10.77
CA GLU A 326 -11.35 -4.67 10.22
C GLU A 326 -12.49 -3.73 10.65
N ASP A 327 -12.52 -3.35 11.92
CA ASP A 327 -13.48 -2.37 12.47
C ASP A 327 -13.34 -0.99 11.79
N LEU A 328 -12.10 -0.52 11.59
CA LEU A 328 -11.80 0.73 10.90
C LEU A 328 -12.20 0.68 9.42
N ASP A 329 -11.88 -0.41 8.74
CA ASP A 329 -12.20 -0.61 7.33
C ASP A 329 -13.71 -0.55 7.09
N ASP A 330 -14.48 -1.37 7.81
CA ASP A 330 -15.94 -1.39 7.67
C ASP A 330 -16.55 -0.03 8.05
N PHE A 331 -16.05 0.63 9.09
CA PHE A 331 -16.50 1.95 9.47
C PHE A 331 -16.28 3.00 8.36
N TYR A 332 -15.04 3.17 7.89
CA TYR A 332 -14.68 4.26 6.98
C TYR A 332 -15.08 4.00 5.53
N ASN A 333 -15.31 2.75 5.15
CA ASN A 333 -15.71 2.38 3.79
C ASN A 333 -17.21 2.07 3.66
N SER A 334 -17.84 1.45 4.66
CA SER A 334 -19.26 1.09 4.59
C SER A 334 -20.16 2.01 5.43
N GLN A 335 -19.78 2.31 6.67
CA GLN A 335 -20.70 2.89 7.67
C GLN A 335 -20.53 4.41 7.88
N PHE A 336 -19.60 5.04 7.16
CA PHE A 336 -19.24 6.44 7.33
C PHE A 336 -20.44 7.39 7.16
N GLN A 337 -21.35 7.09 6.22
CA GLN A 337 -22.55 7.90 6.00
C GLN A 337 -23.53 7.83 7.18
N THR A 338 -23.63 6.68 7.84
CA THR A 338 -24.46 6.52 9.05
C THR A 338 -23.94 7.37 10.19
N TRP A 339 -22.61 7.44 10.36
CA TRP A 339 -22.00 8.33 11.35
C TRP A 339 -22.20 9.81 11.01
N GLN A 340 -22.08 10.20 9.74
CA GLN A 340 -22.39 11.56 9.31
C GLN A 340 -23.85 11.93 9.58
N ALA A 341 -24.79 10.99 9.39
CA ALA A 341 -26.19 11.18 9.74
C ALA A 341 -26.39 11.37 11.26
N LEU A 342 -25.69 10.61 12.11
CA LEU A 342 -25.66 10.80 13.56
C LEU A 342 -25.15 12.20 13.93
N ALA A 343 -23.98 12.58 13.41
CA ALA A 343 -23.37 13.87 13.68
C ALA A 343 -24.28 15.03 13.25
N GLY A 344 -24.89 14.94 12.06
CA GLY A 344 -25.85 15.94 11.57
C GLY A 344 -27.16 15.95 12.37
N ALA A 345 -27.63 14.79 12.83
CA ALA A 345 -28.82 14.70 13.68
C ALA A 345 -28.62 15.43 15.02
N LEU A 346 -27.51 15.17 15.71
CA LEU A 346 -27.20 15.76 17.01
C LEU A 346 -26.81 17.25 16.91
N ASN A 347 -25.97 17.61 15.94
CA ASN A 347 -25.36 18.94 15.88
C ASN A 347 -26.14 19.96 15.04
N GLU A 348 -27.04 19.51 14.16
CA GLU A 348 -27.78 20.39 13.25
C GLU A 348 -29.29 20.20 13.39
N LYS A 349 -29.83 19.03 13.04
CA LYS A 349 -31.28 18.81 12.90
C LYS A 349 -32.05 18.97 14.21
N PHE A 350 -31.55 18.41 15.31
CA PHE A 350 -32.25 18.44 16.60
C PHE A 350 -31.80 19.59 17.49
N LYS A 351 -30.74 20.32 17.13
CA LYS A 351 -30.14 21.36 17.97
C LYS A 351 -31.12 22.48 18.36
N ALA A 352 -31.91 22.98 17.41
CA ALA A 352 -32.86 24.06 17.68
C ALA A 352 -34.00 23.64 18.62
N ASN A 353 -34.46 22.39 18.49
CA ASN A 353 -35.62 21.89 19.23
C ASN A 353 -35.24 21.06 20.46
N ARG A 354 -33.95 20.95 20.76
CA ARG A 354 -33.41 20.15 21.85
C ARG A 354 -34.09 20.41 23.21
N PRO A 355 -34.32 21.66 23.66
CA PRO A 355 -34.98 21.90 24.96
C PRO A 355 -36.43 21.40 25.02
N ALA A 356 -37.11 21.26 23.87
CA ALA A 356 -38.44 20.68 23.80
C ALA A 356 -38.37 19.14 23.80
N LEU A 357 -37.41 18.57 23.06
CA LEU A 357 -37.18 17.13 22.99
C LEU A 357 -36.76 16.54 24.34
N GLU A 358 -35.94 17.26 25.12
CA GLU A 358 -35.51 16.82 26.45
C GLU A 358 -36.67 16.71 27.48
N LYS A 359 -37.82 17.33 27.20
CA LYS A 359 -39.02 17.20 28.04
C LYS A 359 -39.86 15.97 27.73
N ASP A 360 -39.68 15.38 26.54
CA ASP A 360 -40.34 14.13 26.18
C ASP A 360 -39.49 12.93 26.62
N SER A 361 -40.11 11.96 27.30
CA SER A 361 -39.37 10.85 27.90
C SER A 361 -38.79 9.86 26.88
N GLU A 362 -39.43 9.70 25.72
CA GLU A 362 -38.96 8.79 24.67
C GLU A 362 -37.84 9.43 23.88
N ALA A 363 -38.02 10.70 23.49
CA ALA A 363 -36.98 11.47 22.79
C ALA A 363 -35.73 11.65 23.66
N LEU A 364 -35.88 11.92 24.96
CA LEU A 364 -34.73 12.05 25.86
C LEU A 364 -33.90 10.76 25.94
N LYS A 365 -34.56 9.60 26.05
CA LYS A 365 -33.86 8.30 26.08
C LYS A 365 -33.10 8.06 24.77
N ALA A 366 -33.75 8.30 23.63
CA ALA A 366 -33.12 8.10 22.32
C ALA A 366 -31.97 9.10 22.07
N LEU A 367 -32.12 10.37 22.48
CA LEU A 367 -31.06 11.37 22.40
C LEU A 367 -29.86 11.01 23.28
N THR A 368 -30.10 10.58 24.52
CA THR A 368 -29.03 10.17 25.43
C THR A 368 -28.23 9.00 24.85
N GLU A 369 -28.91 8.04 24.22
CA GLU A 369 -28.26 6.90 23.59
C GLU A 369 -27.46 7.31 22.33
N LEU A 370 -28.01 8.18 21.49
CA LEU A 370 -27.28 8.74 20.35
C LEU A 370 -26.01 9.49 20.79
N GLU A 371 -26.08 10.26 21.88
CA GLU A 371 -24.93 10.97 22.44
C GLU A 371 -23.91 10.01 23.07
N ARG A 372 -24.37 8.95 23.72
CA ARG A 372 -23.50 7.89 24.23
C ARG A 372 -22.70 7.29 23.08
N ILE A 373 -23.37 6.87 22.00
CA ILE A 373 -22.73 6.30 20.80
C ILE A 373 -21.76 7.30 20.18
N TYR A 374 -22.15 8.58 20.07
CA TYR A 374 -21.31 9.61 19.46
C TYR A 374 -19.98 9.85 20.20
N ASN A 375 -19.97 9.68 21.52
CA ASN A 375 -18.78 9.92 22.36
C ASN A 375 -17.97 8.64 22.66
N MET A 376 -18.40 7.47 22.18
CA MET A 376 -17.66 6.23 22.37
C MET A 376 -16.37 6.22 21.52
N SER A 377 -15.27 5.75 22.11
CA SER A 377 -14.00 5.56 21.41
C SER A 377 -14.07 4.46 20.36
N SER A 378 -14.86 3.40 20.62
CA SER A 378 -15.09 2.27 19.72
C SER A 378 -16.60 1.97 19.62
N PRO A 379 -17.34 2.64 18.71
CA PRO A 379 -18.80 2.52 18.60
C PRO A 379 -19.28 1.47 17.60
N TYR A 380 -18.39 0.66 17.00
CA TYR A 380 -18.65 -0.13 15.78
C TYR A 380 -19.89 -1.04 15.86
N GLU A 381 -20.05 -1.78 16.97
CA GLU A 381 -21.24 -2.64 17.17
C GLU A 381 -22.57 -1.88 17.31
N GLN A 382 -22.50 -0.61 17.71
CA GLN A 382 -23.66 0.22 18.05
C GLN A 382 -24.20 0.99 16.85
N LEU A 383 -23.46 1.03 15.74
CA LEU A 383 -23.79 1.82 14.55
C LEU A 383 -25.13 1.40 13.92
N ARG A 384 -25.50 0.12 14.03
CA ARG A 384 -26.82 -0.41 13.60
C ARG A 384 -28.00 0.24 14.33
N HIS A 385 -27.81 0.75 15.54
CA HIS A 385 -28.86 1.37 16.35
C HIS A 385 -29.08 2.84 16.01
N ILE A 386 -28.15 3.48 15.29
CA ILE A 386 -28.21 4.92 14.98
C ILE A 386 -29.47 5.29 14.20
N ASN A 387 -29.71 4.66 13.04
CA ASN A 387 -30.82 5.05 12.16
C ASN A 387 -32.19 4.91 12.85
N PRO A 388 -32.52 3.78 13.53
CA PRO A 388 -33.76 3.66 14.29
C PRO A 388 -33.93 4.73 15.37
N LEU A 389 -32.86 5.06 16.09
CA LEU A 389 -32.89 6.09 17.15
C LEU A 389 -33.11 7.50 16.55
N ILE A 390 -32.46 7.82 15.42
CA ILE A 390 -32.67 9.08 14.71
C ILE A 390 -34.13 9.20 14.25
N GLU A 391 -34.70 8.13 13.68
CA GLU A 391 -36.10 8.10 13.24
C GLU A 391 -37.07 8.31 14.41
N GLN A 392 -36.80 7.69 15.56
CA GLN A 392 -37.59 7.87 16.77
C GLN A 392 -37.60 9.33 17.23
N VAL A 393 -36.43 9.96 17.34
CA VAL A 393 -36.33 11.39 17.73
C VAL A 393 -36.98 12.29 16.67
N ALA A 394 -36.78 12.00 15.38
CA ALA A 394 -37.37 12.78 14.28
C ALA A 394 -38.90 12.74 14.30
N LYS A 395 -39.49 11.59 14.63
CA LYS A 395 -40.93 11.43 14.78
C LYS A 395 -41.47 12.30 15.91
N VAL A 396 -40.88 12.21 17.10
CA VAL A 396 -41.29 13.03 18.26
C VAL A 396 -41.11 14.52 17.95
N ASN A 397 -39.97 14.90 17.35
CA ASN A 397 -39.72 16.28 16.94
C ASN A 397 -40.79 16.83 15.99
N SER A 398 -41.18 16.05 14.99
CA SER A 398 -42.19 16.47 14.01
C SER A 398 -43.56 16.65 14.67
N THR A 399 -43.93 15.77 15.61
CA THR A 399 -45.16 15.91 16.40
C THR A 399 -45.13 17.19 17.24
N LEU A 400 -44.05 17.44 17.99
CA LEU A 400 -43.93 18.63 18.84
C LEU A 400 -43.93 19.94 18.03
N VAL A 401 -43.27 19.96 16.87
CA VAL A 401 -43.27 21.11 15.95
C VAL A 401 -44.68 21.38 15.46
N GLU A 402 -45.41 20.34 15.04
CA GLU A 402 -46.76 20.50 14.51
C GLU A 402 -47.74 20.98 15.60
N GLU A 403 -47.70 20.40 16.80
CA GLU A 403 -48.52 20.85 17.93
C GLU A 403 -48.29 22.33 18.26
N LYS A 404 -47.02 22.77 18.29
CA LYS A 404 -46.68 24.18 18.54
C LYS A 404 -47.07 25.09 17.38
N ARG A 405 -46.91 24.62 16.14
CA ARG A 405 -47.32 25.35 14.93
C ARG A 405 -48.82 25.58 14.92
N THR A 406 -49.63 24.54 15.13
CA THR A 406 -51.09 24.65 15.16
C THR A 406 -51.53 25.67 16.22
N HIS A 407 -51.01 25.55 17.45
CA HIS A 407 -51.32 26.49 18.52
C HIS A 407 -50.90 27.94 18.19
N ALA A 408 -49.72 28.14 17.61
CA ALA A 408 -49.23 29.47 17.25
C ALA A 408 -50.08 30.10 16.13
N LEU A 409 -50.43 29.32 15.09
CA LEU A 409 -51.28 29.78 14.00
C LEU A 409 -52.68 30.14 14.47
N GLU A 410 -53.30 29.33 15.32
CA GLU A 410 -54.60 29.65 15.93
C GLU A 410 -54.56 31.00 16.66
N ARG A 411 -53.51 31.26 17.43
CA ARG A 411 -53.36 32.55 18.14
C ARG A 411 -53.12 33.71 17.18
N VAL A 412 -52.29 33.55 16.15
CA VAL A 412 -52.06 34.61 15.16
C VAL A 412 -53.32 34.89 14.34
N ASP A 413 -54.05 33.86 13.92
CA ASP A 413 -55.31 34.00 13.18
C ASP A 413 -56.37 34.71 14.01
N LEU A 414 -56.44 34.44 15.32
CA LEU A 414 -57.32 35.15 16.23
C LEU A 414 -56.96 36.65 16.34
N ARG A 415 -55.67 37.01 16.39
CA ARG A 415 -55.21 38.41 16.36
C ARG A 415 -55.52 39.09 15.02
N ILE A 416 -55.28 38.40 13.91
CA ILE A 416 -55.65 38.89 12.56
C ILE A 416 -57.15 39.16 12.48
N GLY A 417 -57.99 38.26 13.03
CA GLY A 417 -59.44 38.42 13.09
C GLY A 417 -59.85 39.69 13.84
N ARG A 418 -59.28 39.92 15.03
CA ARG A 418 -59.57 41.13 15.84
C ARG A 418 -59.16 42.42 15.15
N VAL A 419 -57.98 42.47 14.54
CA VAL A 419 -57.51 43.66 13.81
C VAL A 419 -58.39 43.92 12.58
N LYS A 420 -58.80 42.87 11.84
CA LYS A 420 -59.75 43.00 10.72
C LYS A 420 -61.09 43.57 11.16
N GLU A 421 -61.65 43.08 12.26
CA GLU A 421 -62.91 43.57 12.81
C GLU A 421 -62.81 45.05 13.19
N ALA A 422 -61.77 45.44 13.94
CA ALA A 422 -61.54 46.83 14.32
C ALA A 422 -61.33 47.78 13.13
N LEU A 423 -60.63 47.32 12.08
CA LEU A 423 -60.45 48.07 10.83
C LEU A 423 -61.76 48.25 10.06
N ALA A 424 -62.63 47.22 10.07
CA ALA A 424 -63.92 47.26 9.43
C ALA A 424 -64.87 48.25 10.14
N ASP A 425 -64.91 48.20 11.48
CA ASP A 425 -65.72 49.10 12.31
C ASP A 425 -65.32 50.58 12.10
N ALA A 426 -64.02 50.85 11.98
CA ALA A 426 -63.49 52.18 11.71
C ALA A 426 -63.59 52.62 10.23
N HIS A 427 -64.12 51.77 9.34
CA HIS A 427 -64.21 52.01 7.90
C HIS A 427 -62.84 52.41 7.28
N ALA A 428 -61.77 51.76 7.72
CA ALA A 428 -60.40 52.08 7.32
C ALA A 428 -60.17 51.86 5.81
N PRO A 429 -59.40 52.72 5.13
CA PRO A 429 -59.07 52.56 3.71
C PRO A 429 -58.17 51.35 3.47
N SER A 430 -58.19 50.81 2.24
CA SER A 430 -57.45 49.61 1.86
C SER A 430 -55.93 49.69 2.10
N GLU A 431 -55.34 50.87 1.93
CA GLU A 431 -53.90 51.09 2.23
C GLU A 431 -53.58 50.86 3.70
N LEU A 432 -54.41 51.38 4.62
CA LEU A 432 -54.23 51.21 6.06
C LEU A 432 -54.49 49.77 6.49
N GLN A 433 -55.51 49.12 5.90
CA GLN A 433 -55.78 47.71 6.16
C GLN A 433 -54.58 46.82 5.79
N ASN A 434 -54.00 47.07 4.61
CA ASN A 434 -52.81 46.34 4.16
C ASN A 434 -51.61 46.61 5.06
N GLN A 435 -51.39 47.88 5.47
CA GLN A 435 -50.28 48.24 6.35
C GLN A 435 -50.39 47.58 7.72
N ALA A 436 -51.58 47.57 8.31
CA ALA A 436 -51.83 46.98 9.63
C ALA A 436 -51.81 45.44 9.61
N LEU A 437 -52.31 44.79 8.57
CA LEU A 437 -52.42 43.32 8.52
C LEU A 437 -51.18 42.62 7.97
N ARG A 438 -50.36 43.28 7.16
CA ARG A 438 -49.20 42.67 6.51
C ARG A 438 -48.19 42.07 7.49
N PRO A 439 -47.78 42.75 8.59
CA PRO A 439 -46.85 42.16 9.56
C PRO A 439 -47.36 40.86 10.19
N LEU A 440 -48.64 40.82 10.57
CA LEU A 440 -49.29 39.62 11.12
C LEU A 440 -49.38 38.48 10.09
N GLN A 441 -49.71 38.79 8.83
CA GLN A 441 -49.72 37.80 7.75
C GLN A 441 -48.32 37.23 7.47
N MET A 442 -47.28 38.07 7.54
CA MET A 442 -45.89 37.62 7.41
C MET A 442 -45.48 36.71 8.57
N CYS A 443 -45.87 37.01 9.81
CA CYS A 443 -45.65 36.12 10.96
C CYS A 443 -46.30 34.75 10.73
N ARG A 444 -47.55 34.74 10.30
CA ARG A 444 -48.29 33.52 9.98
C ARG A 444 -47.54 32.68 8.93
N GLN A 445 -47.05 33.30 7.85
CA GLN A 445 -46.24 32.62 6.83
C GLN A 445 -44.91 32.09 7.38
N ARG A 446 -44.23 32.85 8.25
CA ARG A 446 -42.97 32.41 8.88
C ARG A 446 -43.19 31.22 9.81
N ILE A 447 -44.29 31.20 10.56
CA ILE A 447 -44.69 30.07 11.41
C ILE A 447 -44.98 28.81 10.58
N GLU A 448 -45.67 28.95 9.44
CA GLU A 448 -45.91 27.83 8.51
C GLU A 448 -44.59 27.27 7.94
N ALA A 449 -43.62 28.14 7.63
CA ALA A 449 -42.37 27.74 7.00
C ALA A 449 -41.30 27.18 7.95
N THR A 450 -41.28 27.58 9.23
CA THR A 450 -40.23 27.17 10.16
C THR A 450 -40.48 25.79 10.77
N SER A 451 -39.39 25.06 11.04
CA SER A 451 -39.36 23.80 11.80
C SER A 451 -38.74 23.97 13.20
N SER A 452 -38.37 25.20 13.57
CA SER A 452 -37.75 25.54 14.86
C SER A 452 -38.82 25.96 15.87
N ILE A 453 -39.00 25.17 16.93
CA ILE A 453 -39.94 25.47 18.03
C ILE A 453 -39.63 26.83 18.67
N PRO A 454 -38.36 27.19 18.99
CA PRO A 454 -38.05 28.53 19.49
C PRO A 454 -38.48 29.65 18.53
N GLN A 455 -38.32 29.46 17.22
CA GLN A 455 -38.73 30.46 16.24
C GLN A 455 -40.25 30.58 16.16
N ILE A 456 -40.99 29.47 16.21
CA ILE A 456 -42.46 29.47 16.30
C ILE A 456 -42.92 30.28 17.52
N ILE A 457 -42.30 30.07 18.68
CA ILE A 457 -42.64 30.78 19.91
C ILE A 457 -42.30 32.29 19.80
N SER A 458 -41.16 32.63 19.19
CA SER A 458 -40.78 34.04 18.94
C SER A 458 -41.81 34.74 18.06
N GLU A 459 -42.14 34.17 16.91
CA GLU A 459 -43.11 34.75 15.96
C GLU A 459 -44.52 34.87 16.58
N GLN A 460 -44.92 33.90 17.41
CA GLN A 460 -46.18 33.97 18.15
C GLN A 460 -46.18 35.15 19.16
N THR A 461 -45.03 35.43 19.76
CA THR A 461 -44.85 36.53 20.73
C THR A 461 -44.77 37.87 20.00
N GLU A 462 -44.04 37.96 18.90
CA GLU A 462 -43.93 39.15 18.05
C GLU A 462 -45.29 39.55 17.44
N ALA A 463 -46.14 38.56 17.13
CA ALA A 463 -47.52 38.82 16.70
C ALA A 463 -48.34 39.63 17.72
N GLU A 464 -47.96 39.64 19.00
CA GLU A 464 -48.54 40.55 19.99
C GLU A 464 -48.18 42.01 19.73
N GLY A 465 -46.90 42.28 19.53
CA GLY A 465 -46.44 43.63 19.20
C GLY A 465 -47.04 44.15 17.89
N TYR A 466 -47.18 43.29 16.89
CA TYR A 466 -47.81 43.68 15.63
C TYR A 466 -49.32 43.96 15.75
N GLU A 467 -50.03 43.29 16.66
CA GLU A 467 -51.42 43.63 16.98
C GLU A 467 -51.50 45.03 17.61
N ASP A 468 -50.61 45.34 18.55
CA ASP A 468 -50.54 46.66 19.18
C ASP A 468 -50.18 47.78 18.18
N GLU A 469 -49.18 47.55 17.32
CA GLU A 469 -48.81 48.48 16.24
C GLU A 469 -49.98 48.73 15.27
N ALA A 470 -50.75 47.68 14.94
CA ALA A 470 -51.93 47.80 14.10
C ALA A 470 -53.01 48.68 14.76
N TYR A 471 -53.21 48.53 16.07
CA TYR A 471 -54.13 49.39 16.82
C TYR A 471 -53.63 50.84 16.96
N GLU A 472 -52.33 51.06 17.08
CA GLU A 472 -51.75 52.42 17.05
C GLU A 472 -51.99 53.11 15.71
N LEU A 473 -51.75 52.41 14.60
CA LEU A 473 -52.05 52.91 13.25
C LEU A 473 -53.54 53.23 13.08
N LEU A 474 -54.41 52.35 13.57
CA LEU A 474 -55.86 52.56 13.53
C LEU A 474 -56.29 53.77 14.36
N ASN A 475 -55.78 53.91 15.57
CA ASN A 475 -56.10 55.04 16.45
C ASN A 475 -55.60 56.37 15.89
N GLY A 476 -54.39 56.40 15.29
CA GLY A 476 -53.90 57.57 14.56
C GLY A 476 -54.82 57.98 13.43
N PHE A 477 -55.33 57.01 12.65
CA PHE A 477 -56.30 57.27 11.60
C PHE A 477 -57.64 57.81 12.14
N ILE A 478 -58.17 57.22 13.21
CA ILE A 478 -59.41 57.68 13.86
C ILE A 478 -59.26 59.12 14.36
N GLU A 479 -58.13 59.45 14.98
CA GLU A 479 -57.85 60.84 15.41
C GLU A 479 -57.77 61.81 14.24
N ASP A 480 -57.13 61.43 13.14
CA ASP A 480 -57.03 62.26 11.94
C ASP A 480 -58.39 62.47 11.28
N GLN A 481 -59.26 61.45 11.25
CA GLN A 481 -60.63 61.59 10.81
C GLN A 481 -61.42 62.53 11.73
N ARG A 482 -61.24 62.43 13.05
CA ARG A 482 -61.88 63.33 14.01
C ARG A 482 -61.42 64.77 13.81
N LYS A 483 -60.12 65.01 13.67
CA LYS A 483 -59.55 66.34 13.38
C LYS A 483 -60.07 66.92 12.06
N LYS A 484 -60.20 66.09 11.01
CA LYS A 484 -60.77 66.51 9.71
C LYS A 484 -62.25 66.86 9.83
N ALA A 485 -63.03 66.04 10.53
CA ALA A 485 -64.45 66.31 10.79
C ALA A 485 -64.64 67.60 11.61
N GLU A 486 -63.85 67.80 12.67
CA GLU A 486 -63.86 69.04 13.48
C GLU A 486 -63.43 70.26 12.64
N ALA A 487 -62.40 70.15 11.82
CA ALA A 487 -61.94 71.23 10.95
C ALA A 487 -62.98 71.56 9.86
N GLU A 488 -63.66 70.56 9.31
CA GLU A 488 -64.73 70.73 8.34
C GLU A 488 -65.98 71.35 8.98
N GLN A 489 -66.36 70.91 10.19
CA GLN A 489 -67.40 71.56 10.98
C GLN A 489 -67.06 73.03 11.25
N ARG A 490 -65.85 73.34 11.73
CA ARG A 490 -65.40 74.74 11.91
C ARG A 490 -65.41 75.53 10.61
N ARG A 491 -65.03 74.92 9.48
CA ARG A 491 -65.08 75.58 8.16
C ARG A 491 -66.53 75.88 7.76
N ARG A 492 -67.45 74.92 7.95
CA ARG A 492 -68.89 75.10 7.70
C ARG A 492 -69.50 76.16 8.60
N GLU A 493 -69.15 76.19 9.89
CA GLU A 493 -69.57 77.24 10.83
C GLU A 493 -69.05 78.63 10.43
N LEU A 494 -67.80 78.74 9.97
CA LEU A 494 -67.22 79.99 9.47
C LEU A 494 -67.86 80.43 8.14
N GLU A 495 -68.14 79.51 7.23
CA GLU A 495 -68.88 79.78 5.98
C GLU A 495 -70.33 80.20 6.25
N GLN A 496 -70.99 79.58 7.22
CA GLN A 496 -72.34 79.92 7.65
C GLN A 496 -72.38 81.31 8.29
N LYS A 497 -71.43 81.63 9.19
CA LYS A 497 -71.27 82.99 9.74
C LYS A 497 -71.01 84.03 8.65
N LYS A 498 -70.16 83.74 7.66
CA LYS A 498 -69.94 84.63 6.51
C LYS A 498 -71.21 84.85 5.69
N ARG A 499 -72.00 83.80 5.43
CA ARG A 499 -73.29 83.90 4.72
C ARG A 499 -74.32 84.72 5.50
N GLU A 500 -74.36 84.58 6.82
CA GLU A 500 -75.21 85.38 7.71
C GLU A 500 -74.79 86.87 7.71
N GLU A 501 -73.49 87.17 7.74
CA GLU A 501 -72.97 88.54 7.65
C GLU A 501 -73.22 89.19 6.27
N GLU A 502 -73.11 88.44 5.17
CA GLU A 502 -73.43 88.93 3.82
C GLU A 502 -74.94 89.16 3.63
N ALA A 503 -75.81 88.30 4.19
CA ALA A 503 -77.25 88.49 4.18
C ALA A 503 -77.68 89.73 4.99
N ALA A 504 -77.04 89.97 6.15
CA ALA A 504 -77.26 91.15 6.97
C ALA A 504 -76.85 92.46 6.26
N LYS A 505 -75.77 92.46 5.48
CA LYS A 505 -75.36 93.63 4.66
C LYS A 505 -76.26 93.87 3.45
N ALA A 506 -76.96 92.86 2.94
CA ALA A 506 -77.84 92.94 1.77
C ALA A 506 -79.33 93.21 2.11
N GLY A 507 -79.71 93.31 3.39
CA GLY A 507 -81.08 93.63 3.82
C GLY A 507 -82.12 92.54 3.51
N LYS A 508 -81.70 91.27 3.36
CA LYS A 508 -82.58 90.12 3.13
C LYS A 508 -82.63 89.21 4.36
N ALA A 509 -83.75 88.49 4.55
CA ALA A 509 -83.90 87.52 5.63
C ALA A 509 -82.84 86.40 5.52
N ALA A 510 -82.24 86.03 6.65
CA ALA A 510 -81.20 85.00 6.72
C ALA A 510 -81.70 83.66 6.16
N PRO A 511 -80.92 82.95 5.33
CA PRO A 511 -81.29 81.62 4.87
C PRO A 511 -81.29 80.63 6.03
N ALA A 512 -82.23 79.67 6.01
CA ALA A 512 -82.40 78.68 7.07
C ALA A 512 -81.12 77.82 7.24
N PRO A 513 -80.75 77.45 8.49
CA PRO A 513 -79.62 76.56 8.72
C PRO A 513 -79.87 75.21 8.04
N GLU A 514 -78.89 74.73 7.27
CA GLU A 514 -78.91 73.35 6.78
C GLU A 514 -78.79 72.38 7.96
N PRO A 515 -79.56 71.28 7.98
CA PRO A 515 -79.46 70.29 9.05
C PRO A 515 -78.07 69.66 9.06
N ALA A 516 -77.37 69.80 10.18
CA ALA A 516 -76.10 69.12 10.39
C ALA A 516 -76.33 67.60 10.49
N PRO A 517 -75.66 66.76 9.69
CA PRO A 517 -75.63 65.33 9.99
C PRO A 517 -74.89 65.12 11.32
N GLU A 518 -75.45 64.27 12.19
CA GLU A 518 -74.77 63.84 13.42
C GLU A 518 -73.40 63.26 13.06
N PRO A 519 -72.32 63.69 13.72
CA PRO A 519 -71.02 63.11 13.47
C PRO A 519 -71.03 61.69 14.06
N VAL A 520 -71.11 60.68 13.20
CA VAL A 520 -70.77 59.30 13.59
C VAL A 520 -69.26 59.28 13.81
N GLN A 521 -68.82 59.58 15.03
CA GLN A 521 -67.42 59.48 15.41
C GLN A 521 -67.16 58.05 15.87
N PRO A 522 -66.31 57.27 15.18
CA PRO A 522 -65.85 56.01 15.72
C PRO A 522 -65.08 56.29 17.01
N GLN A 523 -65.41 55.54 18.08
CA GLN A 523 -64.69 55.65 19.35
C GLN A 523 -63.25 55.13 19.17
N PRO A 524 -62.24 55.76 19.79
CA PRO A 524 -60.88 55.25 19.75
C PRO A 524 -60.86 53.84 20.34
N VAL A 525 -60.17 52.92 19.66
CA VAL A 525 -60.03 51.54 20.11
C VAL A 525 -59.07 51.58 21.30
N ALA A 526 -59.58 51.26 22.49
CA ALA A 526 -58.76 51.28 23.69
C ALA A 526 -57.57 50.32 23.54
N LYS A 527 -56.35 50.82 23.80
CA LYS A 527 -55.19 49.94 24.00
C LYS A 527 -55.55 48.94 25.11
N ARG A 528 -55.25 47.67 24.90
CA ARG A 528 -55.39 46.66 25.95
C ARG A 528 -54.50 47.08 27.13
N THR A 529 -55.12 47.43 28.25
CA THR A 529 -54.43 47.39 29.53
C THR A 529 -54.21 45.92 29.85
N VAL A 530 -52.95 45.49 29.77
CA VAL A 530 -52.48 44.18 30.22
C VAL A 530 -53.00 43.98 31.65
N THR A 531 -53.89 42.99 31.81
CA THR A 531 -54.16 42.39 33.11
C THR A 531 -53.47 41.04 33.06
N ASP A 532 -52.61 40.82 34.07
CA ASP A 532 -51.64 39.73 34.22
C ASP A 532 -52.13 38.33 33.83
#